data_AF-A0A4P9WTB5-F1
#
_entry.id   AF-A0A4P9WTB5-F1
#
_cell.length_a   1.000
_cell.length_b   1.000
_cell.length_c   1.000
_cell.angle_alpha   90.00
_cell.angle_beta   90.00
_cell.angle_gamma   90.00
#
_symmetry.space_group_name_H-M   'P 1'
#
loop_
_entity.id
_entity.type
_entity.pdbx_description
1 polymer ?
#
loop_
_entity_poly.entity_id
_entity_poly.type
_entity_poly.pdbx_seq_one_letter_code
_entity_poly.pdbx_strand_id
1 'polypeptide(L)'
;MEEMQNTSNLSWIEVQFLNKAVEVLLQSRMTLKWTYCFAYYLKRGNATDLFEDNQRDLEMAVEILSGLLENPVDPDKIAELKQAVLDKTVYVASRREVLLIDTSRGLLEGRWEYQYP
;
A
#
# COMPACT_ATOMS: atom_id res chain seq x y z
N MET A 1 2.89 -6.92 -19.74
CA MET A 1 1.41 -6.96 -19.90
C MET A 1 1.01 -7.59 -21.23
N GLU A 2 1.59 -7.16 -22.37
CA GLU A 2 1.38 -7.83 -23.67
C GLU A 2 1.79 -9.31 -23.67
N GLU A 3 2.91 -9.67 -23.00
CA GLU A 3 3.33 -11.07 -22.90
C GLU A 3 2.32 -11.96 -22.15
N MET A 4 1.65 -11.42 -21.13
CA MET A 4 0.69 -12.16 -20.30
C MET A 4 -0.63 -12.40 -21.05
N GLN A 5 -1.02 -11.48 -21.93
CA GLN A 5 -2.16 -11.63 -22.84
C GLN A 5 -1.88 -12.63 -23.96
N ASN A 6 -0.65 -12.69 -24.46
CA ASN A 6 -0.29 -13.59 -25.55
C ASN A 6 -0.07 -15.05 -25.10
N THR A 7 0.16 -15.29 -23.81
CA THR A 7 0.46 -16.63 -23.26
C THR A 7 -0.67 -17.27 -22.48
N SER A 8 -1.76 -16.56 -22.20
CA SER A 8 -2.89 -17.08 -21.44
C SER A 8 -4.22 -16.76 -22.14
N ASN A 9 -5.20 -17.67 -22.04
CA ASN A 9 -6.57 -17.49 -22.56
C ASN A 9 -7.38 -16.42 -21.78
N LEU A 10 -6.70 -15.48 -21.12
CA LEU A 10 -7.31 -14.50 -20.23
C LEU A 10 -7.79 -13.28 -21.02
N SER A 11 -9.08 -12.98 -20.90
CA SER A 11 -9.71 -11.80 -21.47
C SER A 11 -9.07 -10.52 -20.93
N TRP A 12 -9.08 -9.45 -21.73
CA TRP A 12 -8.63 -8.12 -21.33
C TRP A 12 -9.31 -7.60 -20.03
N ILE A 13 -10.54 -8.06 -19.75
CA ILE A 13 -11.25 -7.79 -18.49
C ILE A 13 -10.62 -8.50 -17.28
N GLU A 14 -10.04 -9.67 -17.51
CA GLU A 14 -9.44 -10.49 -16.45
C GLU A 14 -8.12 -9.94 -15.94
N VAL A 15 -7.50 -8.96 -16.62
CA VAL A 15 -6.23 -8.36 -16.17
C VAL A 15 -6.38 -6.95 -15.59
N GLN A 16 -7.56 -6.33 -15.66
CA GLN A 16 -7.79 -4.96 -15.15
C GLN A 16 -7.55 -4.85 -13.64
N PHE A 17 -7.84 -5.90 -12.87
CA PHE A 17 -7.61 -5.89 -11.43
C PHE A 17 -6.12 -5.77 -11.08
N LEU A 18 -5.23 -6.33 -11.90
CA LEU A 18 -3.78 -6.24 -11.72
C LEU A 18 -3.30 -4.81 -11.93
N ASN A 19 -3.82 -4.12 -12.95
CA ASN A 19 -3.50 -2.70 -13.17
C ASN A 19 -3.90 -1.83 -11.98
N LYS A 20 -5.11 -2.07 -11.43
CA LYS A 20 -5.56 -1.32 -10.26
C LYS A 20 -4.70 -1.62 -9.03
N ALA A 21 -4.33 -2.89 -8.83
CA ALA A 21 -3.46 -3.31 -7.74
C ALA A 21 -2.08 -2.64 -7.82
N VAL A 22 -1.47 -2.61 -9.02
CA VAL A 22 -0.19 -1.94 -9.25
C VAL A 22 -0.28 -0.43 -8.99
N GLU A 23 -1.36 0.23 -9.44
CA GLU A 23 -1.57 1.66 -9.18
C GLU A 23 -1.61 1.95 -7.66
N VAL A 24 -2.40 1.18 -6.92
CA VAL A 24 -2.54 1.32 -5.45
C VAL A 24 -1.21 1.02 -4.76
N LEU A 25 -0.48 -0.01 -5.21
CA LEU A 25 0.84 -0.35 -4.68
C LEU A 25 1.82 0.80 -4.85
N LEU A 26 1.90 1.39 -6.05
CA LEU A 26 2.81 2.50 -6.34
C LEU A 26 2.48 3.76 -5.53
N GLN A 27 1.19 4.10 -5.41
CA GLN A 27 0.75 5.21 -4.57
C GLN A 27 1.10 5.00 -3.09
N SER A 28 0.94 3.77 -2.60
CA SER A 28 1.23 3.43 -1.20
C SER A 28 2.73 3.41 -0.90
N ARG A 29 3.56 2.89 -1.83
CA ARG A 29 5.01 2.99 -1.75
C ARG A 29 5.48 4.45 -1.77
N MET A 30 4.85 5.31 -2.57
CA MET A 30 5.16 6.74 -2.57
C MET A 30 4.79 7.40 -1.23
N THR A 31 3.63 7.07 -0.66
CA THR A 31 3.24 7.53 0.68
C THR A 31 4.25 7.07 1.73
N LEU A 32 4.65 5.79 1.74
CA LEU A 32 5.65 5.25 2.67
C LEU A 32 7.00 5.99 2.59
N LYS A 33 7.47 6.36 1.41
CA LYS A 33 8.70 7.18 1.28
C LYS A 33 8.59 8.48 2.07
N TRP A 34 7.44 9.16 1.98
CA TRP A 34 7.22 10.41 2.69
C TRP A 34 6.93 10.22 4.17
N THR A 35 6.41 9.07 4.61
CA THR A 35 6.25 8.79 6.05
C THR A 35 7.60 8.70 6.74
N TYR A 36 8.61 8.11 6.10
CA TYR A 36 9.98 8.09 6.64
C TYR A 36 10.58 9.51 6.74
N CYS A 37 10.38 10.36 5.73
CA CYS A 37 10.82 11.75 5.79
C CYS A 37 10.11 12.54 6.90
N PHE A 38 8.81 12.31 7.09
CA PHE A 38 8.03 12.94 8.16
C PHE A 38 8.53 12.48 9.53
N ALA A 39 8.62 11.17 9.75
CA ALA A 39 9.07 10.56 11.01
C ALA A 39 10.46 11.05 11.45
N TYR A 40 11.38 11.26 10.51
CA TYR A 40 12.73 11.73 10.80
C TYR A 40 12.76 13.03 11.62
N TYR A 41 11.83 13.95 11.35
CA TYR A 41 11.76 15.24 12.05
C TYR A 41 10.86 15.25 13.27
N LEU A 42 10.14 14.15 13.56
CA LEU A 42 9.26 14.10 14.72
C LEU A 42 10.06 13.86 16.00
N LYS A 43 9.68 14.57 17.06
CA LYS A 43 10.13 14.28 18.41
C LYS A 43 9.33 13.11 18.97
N ARG A 44 10.03 12.11 19.52
CA ARG A 44 9.40 10.90 20.05
C ARG A 44 8.37 11.20 21.14
N GLY A 45 7.22 10.52 21.06
CA GLY A 45 6.15 10.53 22.05
C GLY A 45 4.95 9.69 21.60
N ASN A 46 3.88 9.68 22.38
CA ASN A 46 2.72 8.80 22.13
C ASN A 46 2.10 8.96 20.73
N ALA A 47 2.06 10.20 20.21
CA ALA A 47 1.54 10.46 18.87
C ALA A 47 2.44 9.88 17.78
N THR A 48 3.77 9.92 17.96
CA THR A 48 4.72 9.34 17.00
C THR A 48 4.67 7.82 17.05
N ASP A 49 4.52 7.22 18.23
CA ASP A 49 4.40 5.77 18.37
C ASP A 49 3.16 5.25 17.61
N LEU A 50 2.02 5.93 17.74
CA LEU A 50 0.80 5.60 16.99
C LEU A 50 0.98 5.79 15.47
N PHE A 51 1.70 6.83 15.06
CA PHE A 51 2.04 7.05 13.65
C PHE A 51 2.92 5.92 13.10
N GLU A 52 3.94 5.50 13.85
CA GLU A 52 4.85 4.42 13.46
C GLU A 52 4.12 3.07 13.37
N ASP A 53 3.15 2.82 14.25
CA ASP A 53 2.31 1.63 14.15
C ASP A 53 1.43 1.65 12.89
N ASN A 54 0.81 2.78 12.56
CA ASN A 54 0.07 2.95 11.30
C ASN A 54 0.98 2.80 10.07
N GLN A 55 2.22 3.30 10.15
CA GLN A 55 3.23 3.15 9.10
C GLN A 55 3.60 1.67 8.90
N ARG A 56 3.85 0.95 9.99
CA ARG A 56 4.19 -0.49 9.96
C ARG A 56 3.04 -1.32 9.38
N ASP A 57 1.80 -1.01 9.76
CA ASP A 57 0.60 -1.63 9.20
C ASP A 57 0.50 -1.45 7.68
N LEU A 58 0.76 -0.22 7.19
CA LEU A 58 0.78 0.06 5.76
C LEU A 58 1.92 -0.66 5.05
N GLU A 59 3.12 -0.66 5.62
CA GLU A 59 4.30 -1.32 5.06
C GLU A 59 4.08 -2.83 4.90
N MET A 60 3.60 -3.51 5.95
CA MET A 60 3.25 -4.94 5.86
C MET A 60 2.19 -5.22 4.79
N ALA A 61 1.16 -4.37 4.70
CA ALA A 61 0.12 -4.54 3.68
C ALA A 61 0.69 -4.38 2.25
N VAL A 62 1.57 -3.39 2.05
CA VAL A 62 2.25 -3.11 0.78
C VAL A 62 3.13 -4.28 0.36
N GLU A 63 3.91 -4.85 1.29
CA GLU A 63 4.78 -6.00 1.00
C GLU A 63 3.98 -7.25 0.63
N ILE A 64 2.87 -7.52 1.32
CA ILE A 64 1.98 -8.64 0.97
C ILE A 64 1.41 -8.47 -0.44
N LEU A 65 0.93 -7.27 -0.79
CA LEU A 65 0.41 -7.01 -2.13
C LEU A 65 1.50 -7.10 -3.20
N SER A 66 2.70 -6.61 -2.92
CA SER A 66 3.86 -6.73 -3.84
C SER A 66 4.19 -8.19 -4.11
N GLY A 67 4.26 -9.01 -3.05
CA GLY A 67 4.55 -10.44 -3.19
C GLY A 67 3.52 -11.17 -4.05
N LEU A 68 2.23 -10.82 -3.94
CA LEU A 68 1.19 -11.40 -4.82
C LEU A 68 1.38 -11.01 -6.29
N LEU A 69 1.85 -9.80 -6.57
CA LEU A 69 2.04 -9.28 -7.94
C LEU A 69 3.36 -9.72 -8.59
N GLU A 70 4.36 -10.09 -7.80
CA GLU A 70 5.65 -10.59 -8.27
C GLU A 70 5.63 -12.08 -8.60
N ASN A 71 4.66 -12.83 -8.05
CA ASN A 71 4.52 -14.26 -8.34
C ASN A 71 4.11 -14.50 -9.81
N PRO A 72 4.69 -15.52 -10.47
CA PRO A 72 4.28 -15.89 -11.81
C PRO A 72 2.80 -16.31 -11.83
N VAL A 73 2.08 -15.86 -12.86
CA VAL A 73 0.66 -16.16 -13.01
C VAL A 73 0.50 -17.61 -13.46
N ASP A 74 -0.12 -18.41 -12.59
CA ASP A 74 -0.58 -19.77 -12.91
C ASP A 74 -2.02 -19.70 -13.46
N PRO A 75 -2.25 -20.06 -14.74
CA PRO A 75 -3.59 -20.02 -15.34
C PRO A 75 -4.63 -20.84 -14.57
N ASP A 76 -4.24 -21.95 -13.94
CA ASP A 76 -5.16 -22.83 -13.21
C ASP A 76 -5.61 -22.22 -11.87
N LYS A 77 -4.89 -21.20 -11.38
CA LYS A 77 -5.17 -20.51 -10.10
C LYS A 77 -5.60 -19.06 -10.26
N ILE A 78 -5.95 -18.64 -11.48
CA ILE A 78 -6.25 -17.24 -11.77
C ILE A 78 -7.41 -16.68 -10.92
N ALA A 79 -8.42 -17.51 -10.62
CA ALA A 79 -9.56 -17.10 -9.81
C ALA A 79 -9.16 -16.80 -8.35
N GLU A 80 -8.30 -17.65 -7.78
CA GLU A 80 -7.75 -17.46 -6.43
C GLU A 80 -6.84 -16.23 -6.36
N LEU A 81 -5.96 -16.08 -7.36
CA LEU A 81 -5.09 -14.91 -7.47
C LEU A 81 -5.90 -13.62 -7.57
N LYS A 82 -6.95 -13.61 -8.40
CA LYS A 82 -7.84 -12.46 -8.57
C LYS A 82 -8.48 -12.05 -7.25
N GLN A 83 -9.06 -13.01 -6.52
CA GLN A 83 -9.68 -12.73 -5.23
C GLN A 83 -8.65 -12.17 -4.24
N ALA A 84 -7.50 -12.83 -4.11
CA ALA A 84 -6.44 -12.41 -3.19
C ALA A 84 -5.91 -11.00 -3.51
N VAL A 85 -5.65 -10.70 -4.78
CA VAL A 85 -5.17 -9.38 -5.21
C VAL A 85 -6.22 -8.30 -4.95
N LEU A 86 -7.49 -8.56 -5.25
CA LEU A 86 -8.58 -7.59 -4.98
C LEU A 86 -8.68 -7.28 -3.49
N ASP A 87 -8.71 -8.30 -2.63
CA ASP A 87 -8.82 -8.14 -1.18
C ASP A 87 -7.63 -7.37 -0.60
N LYS A 88 -6.41 -7.72 -1.02
CA LYS A 88 -5.20 -7.03 -0.56
C LYS A 88 -5.09 -5.61 -1.12
N THR A 89 -5.56 -5.35 -2.34
CA THR A 89 -5.61 -4.00 -2.92
C THR A 89 -6.50 -3.08 -2.08
N VAL A 90 -7.71 -3.53 -1.72
CA VAL A 90 -8.62 -2.76 -0.86
C VAL A 90 -8.01 -2.52 0.51
N TYR A 91 -7.39 -3.54 1.10
CA TYR A 91 -6.76 -3.42 2.41
C TYR A 91 -5.61 -2.41 2.43
N VAL A 92 -4.71 -2.45 1.43
CA VAL A 92 -3.61 -1.48 1.28
C VAL A 92 -4.14 -0.06 1.14
N ALA A 93 -5.15 0.14 0.29
CA ALA A 93 -5.78 1.45 0.11
C ALA A 93 -6.36 2.00 1.44
N SER A 94 -7.04 1.13 2.21
CA SER A 94 -7.60 1.49 3.51
C SER A 94 -6.51 1.85 4.54
N ARG A 95 -5.43 1.07 4.66
CA ARG A 95 -4.31 1.39 5.57
C ARG A 95 -3.66 2.73 5.21
N ARG A 96 -3.48 2.98 3.91
CA ARG A 96 -2.93 4.26 3.41
C ARG A 96 -3.83 5.42 3.78
N GLU A 97 -5.14 5.27 3.61
CA GLU A 97 -6.12 6.29 3.97
C GLU A 97 -6.13 6.59 5.47
N VAL A 98 -6.14 5.56 6.33
CA VAL A 98 -6.07 5.72 7.80
C VAL A 98 -4.85 6.53 8.21
N LEU A 99 -3.67 6.16 7.69
CA LEU A 99 -2.43 6.87 7.99
C LEU A 99 -2.50 8.34 7.55
N LEU A 100 -2.96 8.63 6.34
CA LEU A 100 -3.05 10.00 5.83
C LEU A 100 -4.08 10.85 6.58
N ILE A 101 -5.23 10.27 6.91
CA ILE A 101 -6.30 10.96 7.65
C ILE A 101 -5.85 11.28 9.07
N ASP A 102 -5.27 10.31 9.80
CA ASP A 102 -4.80 10.58 11.16
C ASP A 102 -3.63 11.59 11.16
N THR A 103 -2.69 11.46 10.24
CA THR A 103 -1.56 12.40 10.10
C THR A 103 -2.04 13.82 9.82
N SER A 104 -2.96 13.97 8.86
CA SER A 104 -3.52 15.29 8.50
C SER A 104 -4.34 15.92 9.62
N ARG A 105 -5.13 15.13 10.37
CA ARG A 105 -5.83 15.61 11.56
C ARG A 105 -4.85 16.06 12.64
N GLY A 106 -3.81 15.26 12.92
CA GLY A 106 -2.78 15.64 13.87
C GLY A 106 -2.05 16.94 13.47
N LEU A 107 -1.87 17.21 12.17
CA LEU A 107 -1.31 18.47 11.67
C LEU A 107 -2.24 19.65 11.95
N LEU A 108 -3.55 19.51 11.71
CA LEU A 108 -4.54 20.55 11.99
C LEU A 108 -4.69 20.84 13.48
N GLU A 109 -4.54 19.82 14.32
CA GLU A 109 -4.65 19.92 15.78
C GLU A 109 -3.35 20.43 16.45
N GLY A 110 -2.24 20.51 15.71
CA GLY A 110 -0.93 20.83 16.30
C GLY A 110 -0.37 19.71 17.19
N ARG A 111 -0.75 18.46 16.93
CA ARG A 111 -0.37 17.25 17.70
C ARG A 111 1.12 16.90 17.58
N TRP A 112 1.76 17.29 16.48
CA TRP A 112 3.12 16.89 16.15
C TRP A 112 4.16 17.84 16.74
N GLU A 113 5.05 17.31 17.57
CA GLU A 113 6.25 18.00 18.02
C GLU A 113 7.43 17.62 17.11
N TYR A 114 8.30 18.58 16.81
CA TYR A 114 9.43 18.40 15.90
C TYR A 114 10.76 18.55 16.63
N GLN A 115 11.76 17.77 16.22
CA GLN A 115 13.14 17.89 16.66
C GLN A 115 14.04 18.17 15.44
N TYR A 116 14.89 19.18 15.55
CA TYR A 116 15.91 19.47 14.55
C TYR A 116 17.23 18.82 14.97
N PRO A 117 18.07 18.39 14.01
CA PRO A 117 19.41 17.90 14.29
C PRO A 117 20.29 18.90 15.06
#